data_AF-A0A933ZYW4-F1
#
_entry.id   AF-A0A933ZYW4-F1
#
_cell.length_a   1.000
_cell.length_b   1.000
_cell.length_c   1.000
_cell.angle_alpha   90.00
_cell.angle_beta   90.00
_cell.angle_gamma   90.00
#
_symmetry.space_group_name_H-M   'P 1'
#
loop_
_entity.id
_entity.type
_entity.pdbx_description
1 polymer ?
#
loop_
_entity_poly.entity_id
_entity_poly.type
_entity_poly.pdbx_seq_one_letter_code
_entity_poly.pdbx_strand_id
1 'polypeptide(L)' 'MGRKRLTTRAAYRRALLESVHYALADEIHQSLVPHRASDIWDFAADCAGALLGSLLYRLLALRQRPSPSTSAAPARPR' A
#
# COMPACT_ATOMS: atom_id res chain seq x y z
N MET A 1 17.62 0.94 -19.32
CA MET A 1 16.92 1.73 -18.28
C MET A 1 16.44 0.75 -17.19
N GLY A 2 17.22 0.58 -16.12
CA GLY A 2 17.00 -0.52 -15.15
C GLY A 2 15.81 -0.26 -14.22
N ARG A 3 14.88 -1.22 -14.10
CA ARG A 3 13.82 -1.18 -13.07
C ARG A 3 14.50 -1.19 -11.70
N LYS A 4 14.49 -0.05 -11.02
CA LYS A 4 14.87 0.00 -9.60
C LYS A 4 13.88 -0.88 -8.84
N ARG A 5 14.36 -1.99 -8.26
CA ARG A 5 13.57 -2.78 -7.32
C ARG A 5 13.25 -1.90 -6.12
N LEU A 6 12.01 -1.43 -6.02
CA LEU A 6 11.53 -0.78 -4.81
C LEU A 6 11.51 -1.82 -3.70
N THR A 7 12.19 -1.55 -2.60
CA THR A 7 12.02 -2.36 -1.39
C THR A 7 10.59 -2.17 -0.88
N THR A 8 10.01 -3.19 -0.26
CA THR A 8 8.62 -3.15 0.23
C THR A 8 8.37 -1.94 1.15
N ARG A 9 9.34 -1.57 2.00
CA ARG A 9 9.25 -0.36 2.84
C ARG A 9 9.23 0.93 2.01
N ALA A 10 10.09 1.02 0.99
CA ALA A 10 10.10 2.18 0.10
C ALA A 10 8.82 2.28 -0.73
N ALA A 11 8.23 1.16 -1.12
CA ALA A 11 6.93 1.10 -1.81
C ALA A 11 5.80 1.61 -0.91
N TYR A 12 5.69 1.14 0.34
CA TYR A 12 4.68 1.63 1.27
C TYR A 12 4.83 3.13 1.55
N ARG A 13 6.06 3.61 1.77
CA ARG A 13 6.29 5.04 2.00
C ARG A 13 5.88 5.88 0.80
N ARG A 14 6.18 5.43 -0.41
CA ARG A 14 5.75 6.12 -1.64
C ARG A 14 4.24 6.13 -1.76
N ALA A 15 3.58 4.99 -1.57
CA ALA A 15 2.12 4.89 -1.64
C ALA A 15 1.43 5.84 -0.65
N LEU A 16 1.93 5.93 0.59
CA LEU A 16 1.40 6.85 1.60
C LEU A 16 1.62 8.31 1.21
N LEU A 17 2.84 8.68 0.78
CA LEU A 17 3.13 10.04 0.35
C LEU A 17 2.28 10.46 -0.85
N GLU A 18 2.16 9.59 -1.85
CA GLU A 18 1.35 9.85 -3.05
C GLU A 18 -0.14 9.96 -2.70
N SER A 19 -0.66 9.12 -1.79
CA SER A 19 -2.05 9.21 -1.33
C SER A 19 -2.32 10.53 -0.60
N VAL A 20 -1.42 10.98 0.28
CA VAL A 20 -1.57 12.26 0.99
C VAL A 20 -1.55 13.45 0.02
N HIS A 21 -0.64 13.45 -0.96
CA HIS A 21 -0.61 14.51 -1.97
C HIS A 21 -1.88 14.52 -2.82
N TYR A 22 -2.38 13.34 -3.19
CA TYR A 22 -3.58 13.21 -3.99
C TYR A 22 -4.84 13.66 -3.22
N ALA A 23 -5.00 13.23 -1.96
CA ALA A 23 -6.09 13.67 -1.10
C ALA A 23 -6.10 15.20 -0.91
N LEU A 24 -4.92 15.81 -0.69
CA LEU A 24 -4.83 17.27 -0.61
C LEU A 24 -5.22 17.95 -1.93
N ALA A 25 -4.77 17.40 -3.06
CA ALA A 25 -5.12 17.93 -4.38
C ALA A 25 -6.62 17.79 -4.65
N ASP A 26 -7.25 16.71 -4.18
CA ASP A 26 -8.69 16.49 -4.32
C ASP A 26 -9.48 17.52 -3.51
N GLU A 27 -9.11 17.79 -2.26
CA GLU A 27 -9.75 18.85 -1.46
C GLU A 27 -9.63 20.24 -2.10
N ILE A 28 -8.43 20.58 -2.62
CA ILE A 28 -8.23 21.83 -3.35
C ILE A 28 -9.12 21.85 -4.60
N HIS A 29 -9.19 20.76 -5.35
CA HIS A 29 -10.04 20.67 -6.54
C HIS A 29 -11.53 20.79 -6.19
N GLN A 30 -11.99 20.11 -5.14
CA GLN A 30 -13.36 20.19 -4.64
C GLN A 30 -13.73 21.60 -4.20
N SER A 31 -12.80 22.35 -3.59
CA SER A 31 -13.01 23.76 -3.23
C SER A 31 -13.30 24.68 -4.43
N LEU A 32 -12.90 24.27 -5.63
CA LEU A 32 -13.14 24.98 -6.89
C LEU A 32 -14.42 24.52 -7.60
N VAL A 33 -15.03 23.42 -7.17
CA VAL A 33 -16.25 22.86 -7.78
C VAL A 33 -17.47 23.38 -7.03
N PRO A 34 -18.36 24.15 -7.69
CA PRO A 34 -19.58 24.64 -7.06
C PRO A 34 -20.44 23.48 -6.52
N HIS A 35 -21.00 23.65 -5.32
CA HIS A 35 -21.84 22.65 -4.62
C HIS A 35 -21.10 21.39 -4.15
N ARG A 36 -19.77 21.37 -4.18
CA ARG A 36 -18.95 20.43 -3.41
C ARG A 36 -18.37 21.12 -2.18
N ALA A 37 -18.43 20.43 -1.05
CA ALA A 37 -17.80 20.88 0.19
C ALA A 37 -16.42 20.24 0.25
N SER A 38 -15.36 21.06 0.31
CA SER A 38 -14.08 20.58 0.80
C SER A 38 -14.20 20.37 2.31
N ASP A 39 -13.87 19.17 2.77
CA ASP A 39 -13.92 18.78 4.17
C ASP A 39 -12.59 18.16 4.59
N ILE A 40 -12.00 18.71 5.66
CA ILE A 40 -10.79 18.16 6.26
C ILE A 40 -10.97 16.71 6.72
N TRP A 41 -12.21 16.29 7.00
CA TRP A 41 -12.52 14.91 7.36
C TRP A 41 -12.39 13.93 6.19
N ASP A 42 -12.65 14.37 4.96
CA ASP A 42 -12.47 13.54 3.77
C ASP A 42 -10.98 13.29 3.51
N PHE A 43 -10.16 14.34 3.63
CA PHE A 43 -8.69 14.20 3.63
C PHE A 43 -8.18 13.23 4.71
N ALA A 44 -8.71 13.33 5.93
CA ALA A 44 -8.35 12.42 7.02
C ALA A 44 -8.78 10.97 6.73
N ALA A 45 -9.96 10.78 6.14
CA ALA A 45 -10.47 9.48 5.75
C ALA A 45 -9.62 8.83 4.65
N ASP A 46 -9.16 9.60 3.66
CA ASP A 46 -8.25 9.10 2.62
C ASP A 46 -6.90 8.68 3.19
N CYS A 47 -6.33 9.49 4.09
CA CYS A 47 -5.08 9.15 4.78
C CYS A 47 -5.24 7.86 5.60
N ALA A 48 -6.35 7.71 6.33
CA ALA A 48 -6.66 6.52 7.10
C ALA A 48 -6.87 5.29 6.20
N GLY A 49 -7.56 5.45 5.08
CA GLY A 49 -7.77 4.43 4.06
C GLY A 49 -6.47 3.93 3.45
N ALA A 50 -5.54 4.84 3.12
CA ALA A 50 -4.22 4.49 2.58
C ALA A 50 -3.37 3.68 3.60
N LEU A 51 -3.40 4.07 4.87
CA LEU A 51 -2.74 3.33 5.96
C LEU A 51 -3.37 1.95 6.15
N LEU A 52 -4.69 1.87 6.22
CA LEU A 52 -5.42 0.63 6.43
C LEU A 52 -5.24 -0.34 5.26
N GLY A 53 -5.37 0.14 4.02
CA GLY A 53 -5.16 -0.66 2.81
C GLY A 53 -3.74 -1.21 2.73
N SER A 54 -2.74 -0.40 3.09
CA SER A 54 -1.34 -0.84 3.18
C SER A 54 -1.14 -1.94 4.22
N LEU A 55 -1.75 -1.80 5.40
CA LEU A 55 -1.70 -2.82 6.45
C LEU A 55 -2.40 -4.11 6.01
N LEU A 56 -3.59 -4.01 5.43
CA LEU A 56 -4.36 -5.15 4.95
C LEU A 56 -3.60 -5.91 3.86
N TYR A 57 -3.03 -5.21 2.89
CA TYR A 57 -2.20 -5.81 1.85
C TYR A 57 -1.02 -6.59 2.45
N ARG A 58 -0.33 -6.00 3.45
CA ARG A 58 0.75 -6.69 4.17
C ARG A 58 0.26 -7.97 4.85
N LEU A 59 -0.87 -7.93 5.55
CA LEU A 59 -1.42 -9.09 6.26
C LEU A 59 -1.80 -10.21 5.28
N LEU A 60 -2.42 -9.86 4.16
CA LEU A 60 -2.77 -10.82 3.11
C LEU A 60 -1.54 -11.40 2.40
N ALA A 61 -0.52 -10.58 2.12
CA ALA A 61 0.73 -11.04 1.52
C ALA A 61 1.54 -11.97 2.45
N LEU A 62 1.45 -11.78 3.78
CA LEU A 62 2.08 -12.68 4.75
C LEU A 62 1.39 -14.06 4.80
N ARG A 63 0.08 -14.12 4.54
CA ARG A 63 -0.69 -15.37 4.46
C ARG A 63 -0.35 -16.20 3.23
N GLN A 64 0.15 -15.58 2.17
CA GLN A 64 0.49 -16.24 0.92
C GLN A 64 1.92 -16.80 0.88
N ARG A 65 2.68 -16.72 1.98
CA ARG A 65 3.98 -17.39 2.07
C ARG A 65 3.75 -18.89 1.92
N PRO A 66 4.24 -19.53 0.85
CA PRO A 66 4.17 -20.98 0.74
C PRO A 66 4.87 -21.54 1.98
N SER A 67 4.22 -22.46 2.69
CA SER A 67 4.92 -23.29 3.67
C SER A 67 6.14 -23.86 2.95
N PRO A 68 7.35 -23.79 3.53
CA PRO A 68 8.48 -24.51 2.98
C PRO A 68 8.07 -25.99 2.99
N SER A 69 7.68 -26.49 1.82
CA SER A 69 7.34 -27.88 1.66
C SER A 69 8.57 -28.66 2.08
N THR A 70 8.43 -29.41 3.15
CA THR A 70 9.32 -30.49 3.54
C THR A 70 9.32 -31.51 2.39
N SER A 71 10.15 -31.27 1.39
CA SER A 71 10.43 -32.18 0.27
C SER A 71 11.79 -31.75 -0.28
N ALA A 72 12.89 -32.46 -0.10
CA ALA A 72 13.06 -33.88 0.15
C ALA A 72 14.21 -34.13 1.13
N ALA A 73 14.05 -35.14 1.97
CA ALA A 73 15.15 -35.75 2.71
C ALA A 73 16.27 -36.17 1.73
N PRO A 74 17.55 -36.10 2.14
CA PRO A 74 18.64 -36.58 1.31
C PRO A 74 18.51 -38.10 1.16
N ALA A 75 18.23 -38.58 -0.05
CA ALA A 75 18.47 -39.97 -0.39
C ALA A 75 19.99 -40.20 -0.35
N ARG A 76 20.45 -40.82 0.74
CA ARG A 76 21.81 -41.37 0.88
C ARG A 76 21.78 -42.90 0.75
N PRO A 77 22.92 -43.52 0.43
CA PRO A 77 23.05 -44.52 -0.62
C PRO A 77 23.03 -45.95 -0.08
N ARG A 78 22.85 -46.93 -0.99
CA ARG A 78 23.36 -48.29 -0.83
C ARG A 78 24.11 -48.69 -2.09
#